data_AF-A0ABD0R783-F1
#
_entry.id   AF-A0ABD0R783-F1
#
_cell.length_a   1.000
_cell.length_b   1.000
_cell.length_c   1.000
_cell.angle_alpha   90.00
_cell.angle_beta   90.00
_cell.angle_gamma   90.00
#
_symmetry.space_group_name_H-M   'P 1'
#
loop_
_entity.id
_entity.type
_entity.pdbx_description
1 polymer ?
#
loop_
_entity_poly.entity_id
_entity_poly.type
_entity_poly.pdbx_seq_one_letter_code
_entity_poly.pdbx_strand_id
1 'polypeptide(L)' 'QIRRIMRPTDVPDQGLLCDLLWSDPDKDVLGWGENDRGVSFTFGAEVVAKFLHKHDLDLICRAHQ' A
#
# COMPACT_ATOMS: atom_id res chain seq x y z
N GLN A 1 2.31 0.60 13.17
CA GLN A 1 2.74 -0.79 12.85
C GLN A 1 4.15 -0.82 12.28
N ILE A 2 4.47 -0.02 11.26
CA ILE A 2 5.77 0.01 10.55
C ILE A 2 7.00 0.01 11.49
N ARG A 3 7.04 0.88 12.52
CA ARG A 3 8.16 0.97 13.47
C ARG A 3 8.46 -0.31 14.28
N ARG A 4 7.54 -1.28 14.31
CA ARG A 4 7.69 -2.56 15.04
C ARG A 4 8.24 -3.68 14.16
N ILE A 5 8.45 -3.44 12.86
CA ILE A 5 9.08 -4.41 11.96
C ILE A 5 10.56 -4.51 12.36
N MET A 6 10.95 -5.67 12.88
CA MET A 6 12.32 -5.95 13.30
C MET A 6 13.23 -6.05 12.08
N ARG A 7 14.46 -5.54 12.21
CA ARG A 7 15.50 -5.63 11.19
C ARG A 7 16.69 -6.42 11.74
N PRO A 8 17.42 -7.21 10.92
CA PRO A 8 17.15 -7.47 9.50
C PRO A 8 15.94 -8.41 9.30
N THR A 9 15.26 -8.27 8.16
CA THR A 9 14.17 -9.15 7.74
C THR A 9 14.15 -9.21 6.23
N ASP A 10 13.82 -10.38 5.67
CA ASP A 10 13.44 -10.50 4.27
C ASP A 10 12.05 -9.91 4.05
N VAL A 11 11.74 -9.62 2.79
CA VAL A 11 10.41 -9.19 2.37
C VAL A 11 9.51 -10.45 2.28
N PRO A 12 8.42 -10.54 3.04
CA PRO A 12 7.51 -11.67 2.96
C PRO A 12 6.69 -11.62 1.67
N ASP A 13 6.13 -12.75 1.25
CA ASP A 13 5.29 -12.83 0.03
C ASP A 13 3.92 -12.12 0.20
N GLN A 14 3.49 -11.87 1.44
CA GLN A 14 2.21 -11.23 1.76
C GLN A 14 2.28 -10.38 3.04
N GLY A 15 1.30 -9.48 3.20
CA GLY A 15 1.10 -8.66 4.38
C GLY A 15 1.88 -7.35 4.36
N LEU A 16 1.85 -6.62 5.48
CA LEU A 16 2.20 -5.19 5.54
C LEU A 16 3.51 -4.80 4.85
N LEU A 17 4.61 -5.55 5.08
CA LEU A 17 5.89 -5.19 4.47
C LEU A 17 5.88 -5.41 2.96
N CYS A 18 5.24 -6.48 2.48
CA CYS A 18 5.01 -6.71 1.05
C CYS A 18 4.16 -5.59 0.46
N ASP A 19 3.05 -5.25 1.11
CA ASP A 19 2.09 -4.27 0.60
C ASP A 19 2.66 -2.86 0.54
N LEU A 20 3.51 -2.48 1.50
CA LEU A 20 4.21 -1.19 1.48
C LEU A 20 5.18 -1.05 0.29
N LEU A 21 5.68 -2.16 -0.23
CA LEU A 21 6.68 -2.18 -1.30
C LEU A 21 6.08 -2.43 -2.69
N TRP A 22 4.97 -3.17 -2.76
CA TRP A 22 4.45 -3.72 -4.03
C TRP A 22 3.02 -3.30 -4.38
N SER A 23 2.31 -2.56 -3.53
CA SER A 23 0.98 -2.05 -3.89
C SER A 23 1.03 -0.86 -4.85
N ASP A 24 0.02 -0.76 -5.72
CA ASP A 24 -0.11 0.30 -6.73
C ASP A 24 -1.47 1.01 -6.63
N PRO A 25 -1.54 2.32 -6.96
CA PRO A 25 -2.82 3.00 -7.09
C PRO A 25 -3.54 2.57 -8.37
N ASP A 26 -4.85 2.38 -8.30
CA ASP A 26 -5.70 2.14 -9.47
C ASP A 26 -6.94 3.02 -9.43
N LYS A 27 -7.15 3.81 -10.49
CA LYS A 27 -8.28 4.75 -10.63
C LYS A 27 -9.60 4.04 -10.94
N ASP A 28 -9.53 2.83 -11.47
CA ASP A 28 -10.69 2.06 -11.93
C ASP A 28 -11.20 1.10 -10.82
N VAL A 29 -10.48 1.03 -9.68
CA VAL A 29 -10.83 0.22 -8.50
C VAL A 29 -11.49 1.08 -7.42
N LEU A 30 -12.61 0.59 -6.88
CA LEU A 30 -13.22 1.09 -5.65
C LEU A 30 -12.72 0.27 -4.45
N GLY A 31 -11.98 0.90 -3.54
CA GLY A 31 -11.42 0.19 -2.38
C GLY A 31 -10.12 -0.54 -2.73
N TRP A 32 -10.11 -1.87 -2.60
CA TRP A 32 -8.96 -2.73 -2.86
C TRP A 32 -9.23 -3.65 -4.04
N GLY A 33 -8.23 -3.87 -4.89
CA GLY A 33 -8.33 -4.72 -6.07
C GLY A 33 -7.14 -5.66 -6.21
N GLU A 34 -7.23 -6.59 -7.15
CA GLU A 34 -6.09 -7.44 -7.53
C GLU A 34 -5.01 -6.60 -8.21
N ASN A 35 -3.75 -7.00 -8.04
CA ASN A 35 -2.62 -6.39 -8.71
C ASN A 35 -2.15 -7.29 -9.85
N ASP A 36 -2.10 -6.73 -11.07
CA ASP A 36 -1.62 -7.42 -12.28
C ASP A 36 -0.17 -7.92 -12.17
N ARG A 37 0.59 -7.41 -11.18
CA ARG A 37 1.94 -7.92 -10.83
C ARG A 37 1.92 -9.30 -10.18
N GLY A 38 0.76 -9.81 -9.79
CA GLY A 38 0.61 -11.10 -9.10
C GLY A 38 1.06 -11.08 -7.64
N VAL A 39 1.31 -9.90 -7.07
CA VAL A 39 1.73 -9.70 -5.67
C VAL A 39 1.10 -8.43 -5.10
N SER A 40 0.72 -8.47 -3.83
CA SER A 40 0.00 -7.38 -3.14
C SER A 40 -1.32 -6.99 -3.85
N PHE A 41 -1.76 -5.75 -3.68
CA PHE A 41 -3.07 -5.24 -4.08
C PHE A 41 -2.95 -3.91 -4.80
N THR A 42 -3.96 -3.58 -5.60
CA THR A 42 -4.23 -2.22 -6.04
C THR A 42 -5.14 -1.50 -5.04
N PHE A 43 -5.03 -0.17 -4.95
CA PHE A 43 -5.89 0.63 -4.08
C PHE A 43 -6.45 1.88 -4.77
N GLY A 44 -7.73 2.12 -4.54
CA GLY A 44 -8.48 3.24 -5.11
C GLY A 44 -8.30 4.57 -4.37
N ALA A 45 -8.78 5.65 -4.98
CA ALA A 45 -8.72 7.01 -4.42
C ALA A 45 -9.39 7.14 -3.04
N GLU A 46 -10.44 6.36 -2.77
CA GLU A 46 -11.11 6.34 -1.47
C GLU A 46 -10.21 5.81 -0.35
N VAL A 47 -9.38 4.79 -0.64
CA VAL A 47 -8.41 4.24 0.32
C VAL A 47 -7.36 5.29 0.66
N VAL A 48 -6.88 6.03 -0.35
CA VAL A 48 -5.95 7.15 -0.16
C VAL A 48 -6.58 8.23 0.73
N ALA A 49 -7.79 8.68 0.41
CA ALA A 49 -8.47 9.73 1.17
C ALA A 49 -8.71 9.30 2.64
N LYS A 50 -9.18 8.07 2.85
CA LYS A 50 -9.38 7.51 4.20
C LYS A 50 -8.07 7.41 4.98
N PHE A 51 -6.98 7.00 4.33
CA PHE A 51 -5.67 6.89 4.95
C PHE A 51 -5.14 8.26 5.37
N LEU A 52 -5.17 9.24 4.46
CA LEU A 52 -4.72 10.60 4.71
C LEU A 52 -5.50 11.25 5.86
N HIS A 53 -6.83 11.18 5.82
CA HIS A 53 -7.68 11.72 6.89
C HIS A 53 -7.43 11.06 8.24
N LYS A 54 -7.30 9.73 8.27
CA LYS A 54 -7.06 8.97 9.50
C LYS A 54 -5.71 9.30 10.16
N HIS A 55 -4.71 9.62 9.34
CA HIS A 55 -3.33 9.82 9.79
C HIS A 55 -2.89 11.28 9.82
N ASP A 56 -3.81 12.22 9.56
CA ASP A 56 -3.54 13.66 9.52
C ASP A 56 -2.37 14.00 8.58
N LEU A 57 -2.50 13.53 7.34
CA LEU A 57 -1.51 13.70 6.28
C LEU A 57 -2.15 14.37 5.06
N ASP A 58 -1.34 15.12 4.30
CA ASP A 58 -1.81 15.82 3.11
C ASP A 58 -1.58 15.05 1.81
N LEU A 59 -0.52 14.23 1.75
CA LEU A 59 -0.05 13.61 0.51
C LEU A 59 0.59 12.24 0.77
N ILE A 60 0.30 11.27 -0.10
CA ILE A 60 1.09 10.04 -0.25
C ILE A 60 2.05 10.27 -1.42
N CYS A 61 3.35 10.33 -1.13
CA CYS A 61 4.41 10.32 -2.15
C CYS A 61 4.98 8.91 -2.28
N ARG A 62 5.02 8.38 -3.51
CA ARG A 62 5.44 6.99 -3.80
C ARG A 62 6.13 6.89 -5.16
N ALA A 63 6.81 5.77 -5.42
CA ALA A 63 7.53 5.46 -6.67
C ALA A 63 6.98 4.17 -7.30
N HIS A 64 7.83 3.18 -7.63
CA HIS A 64 7.51 1.84 -8.15
C HIS A 64 6.88 1.75 -9.56
N GLN A 65 6.08 2.71 -9.97
CA GLN A 65 5.46 2.76 -11.30
C GLN A 65 6.08 3.85 -12.17
#